data_AF-A0A7S0GA98-F1
#
_entry.id   AF-A0A7S0GA98-F1
#
_cell.length_a   1.000
_cell.length_b   1.000
_cell.length_c   1.000
_cell.angle_alpha   90.00
_cell.angle_beta   90.00
_cell.angle_gamma   90.00
#
_symmetry.space_group_name_H-M   'P 1'
#
loop_
_entity.id
_entity.type
_entity.pdbx_description
1 polymer ?
#
loop_
_entity_poly.entity_id
_entity_poly.type
_entity_poly.pdbx_seq_one_letter_code
_entity_poly.pdbx_strand_id
1 'polypeptide(L)'
;ANFMVLMVTVNTITMGLATMSFIADDDAKSTFLTKLDFIFLCMFTVEFGLHFIHKLFRVFLDNGLFFDFLIVTLSWIFESVTILRSFRIARVFRLFRSLTLLKRLKSVRVVMSALLNTIPRLKSIIMLMSLNIYIFSILFTSLYKSGYDESPCDYENVSSTSLEVNISEHNWTSHMTNTVMRSCTEEIYSEDYFGSLPASSFTMFQIMTMDNYVDVARELYKIFPLSWVPFMANVFISAFVFRKFCV
;
A
#
# COMPACT_ATOMS: atom_id res chain seq x y z
N ALA A 1 24.30 -21.72 -17.16
CA ALA A 1 23.60 -20.41 -17.21
C ALA A 1 22.34 -20.47 -18.06
N ASN A 2 22.42 -20.92 -19.33
CA ASN A 2 21.30 -20.87 -20.27
C ASN A 2 20.10 -21.76 -19.89
N PHE A 3 20.34 -22.98 -19.39
CA PHE A 3 19.27 -23.88 -18.93
C PHE A 3 18.44 -23.30 -17.78
N MET A 4 19.13 -22.64 -16.85
CA MET A 4 18.52 -21.96 -15.71
C MET A 4 17.61 -20.81 -16.16
N VAL A 5 18.11 -19.95 -17.04
CA VAL A 5 17.33 -18.82 -17.59
C VAL A 5 16.12 -19.32 -18.38
N LEU A 6 16.26 -20.42 -19.11
CA LEU A 6 15.17 -21.04 -19.86
C LEU A 6 14.06 -21.56 -18.93
N MET A 7 14.40 -22.32 -17.88
CA MET A 7 13.43 -22.78 -16.88
C MET A 7 12.68 -21.63 -16.20
N VAL A 8 13.38 -20.54 -15.91
CA VAL A 8 12.80 -19.35 -15.28
C VAL A 8 11.84 -18.64 -16.20
N THR A 9 12.24 -18.47 -17.46
CA THR A 9 11.41 -17.85 -18.49
C THR A 9 10.11 -18.64 -18.65
N VAL A 10 10.20 -19.97 -18.68
CA VAL A 10 9.03 -20.86 -18.72
C VAL A 10 8.17 -20.70 -17.46
N ASN A 11 8.76 -20.71 -16.26
CA ASN A 11 8.02 -20.55 -14.99
C ASN A 11 7.32 -19.17 -14.88
N THR A 12 7.94 -18.09 -15.36
CA THR A 12 7.31 -16.75 -15.37
C THR A 12 6.17 -16.69 -16.39
N ILE A 13 6.33 -17.32 -17.56
CA ILE A 13 5.26 -17.41 -18.57
C ILE A 13 4.09 -18.23 -18.03
N THR A 14 4.33 -19.40 -17.42
CA THR A 14 3.25 -20.22 -16.83
C THR A 14 2.50 -19.47 -15.74
N MET A 15 3.21 -18.70 -14.92
CA MET A 15 2.59 -17.88 -13.86
C MET A 15 1.78 -16.71 -14.41
N GLY A 16 2.25 -16.06 -15.48
CA GLY A 16 1.50 -15.02 -16.20
C GLY A 16 0.22 -15.58 -16.84
N LEU A 17 0.33 -16.75 -17.48
CA LEU A 17 -0.80 -17.47 -18.07
C LEU A 17 -1.83 -17.89 -17.01
N ALA A 18 -1.40 -18.31 -15.82
CA ALA A 18 -2.29 -18.64 -14.71
C ALA A 18 -3.08 -17.44 -14.15
N THR A 19 -2.67 -16.20 -14.47
CA THR A 19 -3.37 -14.98 -14.04
C THR A 19 -4.43 -14.53 -15.05
N MET A 20 -4.30 -14.94 -16.31
CA MET A 20 -5.28 -14.61 -17.36
C MET A 20 -6.57 -15.41 -17.15
N SER A 21 -7.71 -14.71 -17.11
CA SER A 21 -9.05 -15.32 -16.93
C SER A 21 -9.40 -16.36 -18.01
N PHE A 22 -8.74 -16.29 -19.16
CA PHE A 22 -8.92 -17.22 -20.28
C PHE A 22 -8.56 -18.69 -19.97
N ILE A 23 -7.71 -18.95 -18.95
CA ILE A 23 -7.27 -20.30 -18.57
C ILE A 23 -7.86 -20.73 -17.22
N ALA A 24 -8.43 -19.79 -16.46
CA ALA A 24 -9.00 -20.03 -15.14
C ALA A 24 -10.34 -20.79 -15.18
N ASP A 25 -10.99 -20.88 -16.35
CA ASP A 25 -12.30 -21.50 -16.55
C ASP A 25 -12.25 -23.04 -16.68
N ASP A 26 -11.04 -23.62 -16.80
CA ASP A 26 -10.83 -25.06 -16.94
C ASP A 26 -10.06 -25.62 -15.72
N ASP A 27 -10.78 -26.34 -14.85
CA ASP A 27 -10.26 -26.93 -13.61
C ASP A 27 -9.08 -27.89 -13.84
N ALA A 28 -9.01 -28.54 -15.00
CA ALA A 28 -7.90 -29.43 -15.33
C ALA A 28 -6.60 -28.65 -15.62
N LYS A 29 -6.71 -27.49 -16.29
CA LYS A 29 -5.55 -26.65 -16.64
C LYS A 29 -5.01 -25.91 -15.42
N SER A 30 -5.88 -25.38 -14.56
CA SER A 30 -5.47 -24.68 -13.34
C SER A 30 -4.74 -25.60 -12.34
N THR A 31 -5.21 -26.84 -12.20
CA THR A 31 -4.58 -27.88 -11.37
C THR A 31 -3.22 -28.30 -11.92
N PHE A 32 -3.10 -28.46 -13.24
CA PHE A 32 -1.83 -28.79 -13.89
C PHE A 32 -0.80 -27.67 -13.71
N LEU A 33 -1.18 -26.42 -13.96
CA LEU A 33 -0.30 -25.26 -13.76
C LEU A 33 0.18 -25.15 -12.31
N THR A 34 -0.70 -25.41 -11.34
CA THR A 34 -0.35 -25.39 -9.92
C THR A 34 0.67 -26.48 -9.54
N LYS A 35 0.51 -27.70 -10.08
CA LYS A 35 1.49 -28.78 -9.88
C LYS A 35 2.84 -28.44 -10.51
N LEU A 36 2.81 -27.84 -11.70
CA LEU A 36 4.00 -27.44 -12.45
C LEU A 36 4.79 -26.36 -11.68
N ASP A 37 4.09 -25.38 -11.12
CA ASP A 37 4.68 -24.35 -10.25
C ASP A 37 5.37 -24.94 -9.00
N PHE A 38 4.77 -25.96 -8.39
CA PHE A 38 5.36 -26.66 -7.24
C PHE A 38 6.63 -27.43 -7.62
N ILE A 39 6.64 -28.11 -8.77
CA ILE A 39 7.83 -28.81 -9.28
C ILE A 39 8.96 -27.82 -9.53
N PHE A 40 8.67 -26.69 -10.17
CA PHE A 40 9.66 -25.63 -10.34
C PHE A 40 10.14 -25.08 -9.00
N LEU A 41 9.29 -24.98 -7.97
CA LEU A 41 9.65 -24.60 -6.59
C LEU A 41 10.68 -25.52 -5.97
N CYS A 42 10.43 -26.82 -5.99
CA CYS A 42 11.37 -27.80 -5.48
C CYS A 42 12.71 -27.71 -6.22
N MET A 43 12.71 -27.70 -7.56
CA MET A 43 13.95 -27.68 -8.33
C MET A 43 14.79 -26.41 -8.07
N PHE A 44 14.15 -25.25 -8.00
CA PHE A 44 14.86 -24.01 -7.69
C PHE A 44 15.41 -23.99 -6.25
N THR A 45 14.64 -24.51 -5.29
CA THR A 45 15.07 -24.59 -3.89
C THR A 45 16.28 -25.50 -3.75
N VAL A 46 16.28 -26.65 -4.44
CA VAL A 46 17.41 -27.59 -4.46
C VAL A 46 18.66 -26.95 -5.05
N GLU A 47 18.56 -26.31 -6.21
CA GLU A 47 19.69 -25.60 -6.81
C GLU A 47 20.21 -24.48 -5.90
N PHE A 48 19.30 -23.66 -5.36
CA PHE A 48 19.66 -22.59 -4.45
C PHE A 48 20.37 -23.14 -3.20
N GLY A 49 19.86 -24.23 -2.63
CA GLY A 49 20.48 -24.93 -1.51
C GLY A 49 21.89 -25.44 -1.82
N LEU A 50 22.10 -26.06 -2.98
CA LEU A 50 23.42 -26.52 -3.45
C LEU A 50 24.44 -25.38 -3.57
N HIS A 51 24.02 -24.24 -4.13
CA HIS A 51 24.86 -23.04 -4.20
C HIS A 51 25.06 -22.38 -2.84
N PHE A 52 24.04 -22.38 -1.99
CA PHE A 52 24.08 -21.81 -0.65
C PHE A 52 25.07 -22.56 0.22
N ILE A 53 24.98 -23.89 0.29
CA ILE A 53 25.88 -24.76 1.08
C ILE A 53 27.35 -24.57 0.65
N HIS A 54 27.62 -24.49 -0.66
CA HIS A 54 28.97 -24.22 -1.16
C HIS A 54 29.52 -22.85 -0.75
N LYS A 55 28.67 -21.82 -0.65
CA LYS A 55 29.08 -20.47 -0.27
C LYS A 55 28.97 -20.20 1.24
N LEU A 56 28.23 -21.02 1.97
CA LEU A 56 27.88 -20.83 3.38
C LEU A 56 29.13 -20.72 4.27
N PHE A 57 30.14 -21.53 3.97
CA PHE A 57 31.40 -21.54 4.71
C PHE A 57 32.27 -20.29 4.50
N ARG A 58 32.02 -19.48 3.47
CA ARG A 58 32.88 -18.34 3.10
C ARG A 58 32.22 -16.96 3.30
N VAL A 59 30.94 -16.91 3.67
CA VAL A 59 30.06 -15.73 3.44
C VAL A 59 29.25 -15.29 4.67
N PHE A 60 29.53 -15.80 5.87
CA PHE A 60 28.77 -15.41 7.09
C PHE A 60 28.82 -13.90 7.45
N LEU A 61 29.54 -13.07 6.68
CA LEU A 61 29.69 -11.63 6.85
C LEU A 61 29.26 -10.77 5.64
N ASP A 62 28.69 -11.35 4.57
CA ASP A 62 28.41 -10.62 3.33
C ASP A 62 26.90 -10.34 3.17
N ASN A 63 26.50 -9.06 3.28
CA ASN A 63 25.10 -8.59 3.35
C ASN A 63 24.20 -9.02 2.17
N GLY A 64 24.77 -9.37 1.02
CA GLY A 64 24.01 -9.71 -0.18
C GLY A 64 23.35 -11.10 -0.17
N LEU A 65 23.90 -12.07 0.57
CA LEU A 65 23.39 -13.45 0.59
C LEU A 65 22.22 -13.62 1.59
N PHE A 66 22.22 -12.84 2.68
CA PHE A 66 21.19 -12.88 3.71
C PHE A 66 19.79 -12.54 3.16
N PHE A 67 19.70 -11.55 2.27
CA PHE A 67 18.43 -11.15 1.66
C PHE A 67 17.85 -12.27 0.78
N ASP A 68 18.69 -12.97 0.02
CA ASP A 68 18.23 -14.08 -0.83
C ASP A 68 17.77 -15.28 0.02
N PHE A 69 18.45 -15.55 1.15
CA PHE A 69 18.01 -16.54 2.14
C PHE A 69 16.66 -16.18 2.77
N LEU A 70 16.48 -14.91 3.16
CA LEU A 70 15.23 -14.41 3.74
C LEU A 70 14.04 -14.60 2.79
N ILE A 71 14.20 -14.31 1.50
CA ILE A 71 13.12 -14.50 0.50
C ILE A 71 12.74 -15.96 0.36
N VAL A 72 13.72 -16.87 0.26
CA VAL A 72 13.44 -18.30 0.12
C VAL A 72 12.71 -18.83 1.35
N THR A 73 13.17 -18.48 2.56
CA THR A 73 12.51 -18.89 3.81
C THR A 73 11.08 -18.34 3.92
N LEU A 74 10.87 -17.06 3.62
CA LEU A 74 9.52 -16.48 3.61
C LEU A 74 8.61 -17.16 2.58
N SER A 75 9.11 -17.47 1.38
CA SER A 75 8.33 -18.17 0.35
C SER A 75 7.82 -19.53 0.81
N TRP A 76 8.61 -20.29 1.57
CA TRP A 76 8.19 -21.59 2.13
C TRP A 76 7.19 -21.44 3.28
N ILE A 77 7.37 -20.43 4.13
CA ILE A 77 6.43 -20.09 5.21
C ILE A 77 5.05 -19.76 4.61
N PHE A 78 4.99 -18.90 3.60
CA PHE A 78 3.73 -18.51 2.99
C PHE A 78 3.05 -19.66 2.23
N GLU A 79 3.80 -20.50 1.50
CA GLU A 79 3.23 -21.68 0.85
C GLU A 79 2.63 -22.67 1.89
N SER A 80 3.25 -22.80 3.06
CA SER A 80 2.72 -23.64 4.15
C SER A 80 1.43 -23.07 4.76
N VAL A 81 1.33 -21.74 4.88
CA VAL A 81 0.15 -21.03 5.40
C VAL A 81 -1.02 -21.05 4.41
N THR A 82 -0.76 -21.22 3.11
CA THR A 82 -1.82 -21.22 2.07
C THR A 82 -2.78 -22.39 2.10
N ILE A 83 -2.45 -23.44 2.85
CA ILE A 83 -3.36 -24.56 3.15
C ILE A 83 -4.59 -24.08 3.97
N LEU A 84 -4.49 -22.94 4.67
CA LEU A 84 -5.51 -22.44 5.61
C LEU A 84 -6.19 -21.12 5.19
N ARG A 85 -6.49 -20.91 3.89
CA ARG A 85 -7.31 -19.78 3.35
C ARG A 85 -6.57 -18.44 3.21
N SER A 86 -5.83 -18.27 2.10
CA SER A 86 -5.60 -16.99 1.41
C SER A 86 -4.87 -17.16 0.07
N PHE A 87 -5.62 -17.38 -1.01
CA PHE A 87 -5.07 -17.61 -2.35
C PHE A 87 -4.44 -16.37 -3.02
N ARG A 88 -4.73 -15.14 -2.55
CA ARG A 88 -4.24 -13.91 -3.18
C ARG A 88 -2.78 -13.60 -2.81
N ILE A 89 -2.46 -13.74 -1.52
CA ILE A 89 -1.14 -13.41 -0.98
C ILE A 89 -0.09 -14.43 -1.48
N ALA A 90 -0.47 -15.71 -1.59
CA ALA A 90 0.34 -16.78 -2.17
C ALA A 90 0.93 -16.43 -3.54
N ARG A 91 0.07 -15.91 -4.43
CA ARG A 91 0.43 -15.55 -5.80
C ARG A 91 1.48 -14.45 -5.84
N VAL A 92 1.40 -13.49 -4.92
CA VAL A 92 2.37 -12.38 -4.85
C VAL A 92 3.74 -12.87 -4.36
N PHE A 93 3.79 -13.75 -3.36
CA PHE A 93 5.07 -14.28 -2.86
C PHE A 93 5.82 -15.15 -3.88
N ARG A 94 5.08 -15.88 -4.72
CA ARG A 94 5.66 -16.62 -5.85
C ARG A 94 6.35 -15.68 -6.87
N LEU A 95 5.88 -14.43 -7.04
CA LEU A 95 6.54 -13.42 -7.88
C LEU A 95 7.88 -12.97 -7.28
N PHE A 96 7.96 -12.78 -5.95
CA PHE A 96 9.22 -12.41 -5.29
C PHE A 96 10.33 -13.44 -5.51
N ARG A 97 9.99 -14.73 -5.55
CA ARG A 97 10.95 -15.79 -5.88
C ARG A 97 11.51 -15.65 -7.30
N SER A 98 10.70 -15.24 -8.27
CA SER A 98 11.16 -14.95 -9.64
C SER A 98 12.12 -13.75 -9.70
N LEU A 99 12.04 -12.81 -8.75
CA LEU A 99 12.98 -11.68 -8.63
C LEU A 99 14.37 -12.12 -8.12
N THR A 100 14.44 -13.09 -7.20
CA THR A 100 15.72 -13.67 -6.73
C THR A 100 16.51 -14.30 -7.88
N LEU A 101 15.81 -14.80 -8.90
CA LEU A 101 16.40 -15.38 -10.10
C LEU A 101 17.04 -14.35 -11.02
N LEU A 102 16.46 -13.14 -11.12
CA LEU A 102 17.04 -12.03 -11.90
C LEU A 102 18.41 -11.61 -11.37
N LYS A 103 18.64 -11.70 -10.06
CA LYS A 103 19.95 -11.43 -9.43
C LYS A 103 21.06 -12.44 -9.78
N ARG A 104 20.71 -13.56 -10.43
CA ARG A 104 21.71 -14.50 -10.98
C ARG A 104 22.41 -13.93 -12.21
N LEU A 105 21.77 -12.97 -12.89
CA LEU A 105 22.39 -12.21 -13.96
C LEU A 105 23.44 -11.26 -13.36
N LYS A 106 24.69 -11.37 -13.83
CA LYS A 106 25.82 -10.55 -13.38
C LYS A 106 25.49 -9.05 -13.44
N SER A 107 24.79 -8.62 -14.50
CA SER A 107 24.35 -7.24 -14.69
C SER A 107 23.41 -6.76 -13.58
N VAL A 108 22.34 -7.51 -13.30
CA VAL A 108 21.32 -7.15 -12.28
C VAL A 108 21.91 -7.18 -10.86
N ARG A 109 22.81 -8.12 -10.58
CA ARG A 109 23.45 -8.22 -9.26
C ARG A 109 24.25 -6.98 -8.90
N VAL A 110 25.00 -6.44 -9.87
CA VAL A 110 25.81 -5.23 -9.65
C VAL A 110 24.91 -4.05 -9.32
N VAL A 111 23.81 -3.88 -10.07
CA VAL A 111 22.82 -2.81 -9.81
C VAL A 111 22.16 -2.98 -8.44
N MET A 112 21.68 -4.19 -8.12
CA MET A 112 21.02 -4.46 -6.83
C MET A 112 21.97 -4.28 -5.65
N SER A 113 23.24 -4.68 -5.78
CA SER A 113 24.24 -4.46 -4.73
C SER A 113 24.53 -2.96 -4.56
N ALA A 114 24.60 -2.19 -5.65
CA ALA A 114 24.76 -0.74 -5.57
C ALA A 114 23.56 -0.09 -4.85
N LEU A 115 22.33 -0.48 -5.20
CA LEU A 115 21.11 0.00 -4.55
C LEU A 115 21.07 -0.35 -3.05
N LEU A 116 21.30 -1.61 -2.69
CA LEU A 116 21.30 -2.04 -1.29
C LEU A 116 22.40 -1.35 -0.47
N ASN A 117 23.56 -1.07 -1.07
CA ASN A 117 24.62 -0.31 -0.42
C ASN A 117 24.28 1.17 -0.23
N THR A 118 23.32 1.72 -0.97
CA THR A 118 22.82 3.10 -0.77
C THR A 118 21.76 3.20 0.31
N ILE A 119 20.97 2.15 0.58
CA ILE A 119 19.94 2.13 1.64
C ILE A 119 20.46 2.58 3.02
N PRO A 120 21.58 2.05 3.57
CA PRO A 120 22.05 2.48 4.89
C PRO A 120 22.44 3.96 4.92
N ARG A 121 22.84 4.54 3.78
CA ARG A 121 23.14 5.97 3.64
C ARG A 121 21.85 6.80 3.60
N LEU A 122 20.78 6.27 3.00
CA LEU A 122 19.46 6.90 2.93
C LEU A 122 18.64 6.74 4.22
N LYS A 123 18.98 5.80 5.11
CA LYS A 123 18.24 5.54 6.36
C LYS A 123 18.01 6.81 7.19
N SER A 124 19.03 7.66 7.33
CA SER A 124 18.92 8.91 8.09
C SER A 124 17.89 9.86 7.50
N ILE A 125 17.84 9.95 6.17
CA ILE A 125 16.87 10.78 5.45
C ILE A 125 15.47 10.21 5.60
N ILE A 126 15.32 8.90 5.40
CA ILE A 126 14.03 8.21 5.55
C ILE A 126 13.47 8.43 6.96
N MET A 127 14.31 8.28 8.00
CA MET A 127 13.89 8.50 9.38
C MET A 127 13.45 9.94 9.64
N LEU A 128 14.17 10.93 9.08
CA LEU A 128 13.81 12.33 9.20
C LEU A 128 12.51 12.67 8.45
N MET A 129 12.32 12.11 7.24
CA MET A 129 11.09 12.25 6.46
C MET A 129 9.90 11.62 7.18
N SER A 130 10.05 10.41 7.71
CA SER A 130 9.00 9.74 8.49
C SER A 130 8.64 10.54 9.75
N LEU A 131 9.62 11.12 10.43
CA LEU A 131 9.36 11.99 11.58
C LEU A 131 8.61 13.26 11.18
N ASN A 132 9.00 13.88 10.06
CA ASN A 132 8.31 15.06 9.53
C ASN A 132 6.84 14.74 9.20
N ILE A 133 6.59 13.66 8.46
CA ILE A 133 5.23 13.16 8.19
C ILE A 133 4.48 12.97 9.50
N TYR A 134 5.05 12.27 10.48
CA TYR A 134 4.39 11.99 11.75
C TYR A 134 3.99 13.23 12.55
N ILE A 135 4.88 14.22 12.67
CA ILE A 135 4.61 15.48 13.38
C ILE A 135 3.46 16.23 12.71
N PHE A 136 3.50 16.33 11.38
CA PHE A 136 2.45 17.00 10.61
C PHE A 136 1.13 16.21 10.63
N SER A 137 1.17 14.87 10.64
CA SER A 137 -0.03 14.05 10.83
C SER A 137 -0.74 14.39 12.14
N ILE A 138 -0.01 14.44 13.25
CA ILE A 138 -0.59 14.80 14.56
C ILE A 138 -1.19 16.21 14.52
N LEU A 139 -0.46 17.17 13.94
CA LEU A 139 -0.93 18.55 13.81
C LEU A 139 -2.24 18.61 13.01
N PHE A 140 -2.30 17.96 11.84
CA PHE A 140 -3.46 17.99 10.97
C PHE A 140 -4.65 17.20 11.54
N THR A 141 -4.42 16.03 12.15
CA THR A 141 -5.48 15.33 12.90
C THR A 141 -6.01 16.23 14.01
N SER A 142 -5.14 16.90 14.78
CA SER A 142 -5.59 17.77 15.87
C SER A 142 -6.34 19.03 15.40
N LEU A 143 -6.04 19.53 14.19
CA LEU A 143 -6.67 20.75 13.65
C LEU A 143 -7.97 20.44 12.90
N TYR A 144 -8.02 19.35 12.14
CA TYR A 144 -9.08 19.11 11.17
C TYR A 144 -10.02 17.96 11.55
N LYS A 145 -9.65 17.09 12.51
CA LYS A 145 -10.50 15.95 12.91
C LYS A 145 -11.92 16.36 13.30
N SER A 146 -12.08 17.49 14.01
CA SER A 146 -13.41 17.99 14.40
C SER A 146 -14.33 18.20 13.19
N GLY A 147 -13.77 18.59 12.03
CA GLY A 147 -14.56 18.76 10.81
C GLY A 147 -15.02 17.44 10.19
N TYR A 148 -14.38 16.31 10.51
CA TYR A 148 -14.78 14.96 10.05
C TYR A 148 -15.73 14.28 11.03
N ASP A 149 -15.58 14.54 12.34
CA ASP A 149 -16.46 13.98 13.38
C ASP A 149 -17.86 14.66 13.37
N GLU A 150 -17.94 15.92 12.92
CA GLU A 150 -19.20 16.63 12.68
C GLU A 150 -19.86 16.15 11.37
N SER A 151 -20.33 14.90 11.37
CA SER A 151 -21.33 14.50 10.37
C SER A 151 -22.58 15.38 10.53
N PRO A 152 -23.16 15.96 9.46
CA PRO A 152 -24.32 16.85 9.55
C PRO A 152 -25.59 16.23 10.15
N CYS A 153 -25.54 14.96 10.54
CA CYS A 153 -26.70 14.15 10.86
C CYS A 153 -26.40 13.32 12.11
N ASP A 154 -26.22 14.00 13.24
CA ASP A 154 -26.43 13.36 14.54
C ASP A 154 -27.94 13.10 14.69
N TYR A 155 -28.33 11.84 14.56
CA TYR A 155 -29.74 11.43 14.58
C TYR A 155 -30.26 11.17 16.00
N GLU A 156 -29.45 11.33 17.05
CA GLU A 156 -29.87 11.01 18.42
C GLU A 156 -30.84 12.05 19.02
N ASN A 157 -30.98 13.21 18.40
CA ASN A 157 -31.85 14.32 18.82
C ASN A 157 -32.95 14.67 17.81
N VAL A 158 -33.19 13.82 16.79
CA VAL A 158 -34.48 13.79 16.08
C VAL A 158 -35.47 12.89 16.84
N SER A 159 -35.47 13.00 18.17
CA SER A 159 -36.55 12.52 19.01
C SER A 159 -37.20 13.71 19.69
N SER A 160 -38.31 14.15 19.11
CA SER A 160 -39.40 14.85 19.81
C SER A 160 -39.05 16.20 20.47
N THR A 161 -38.80 17.24 19.68
CA THR A 161 -39.21 18.58 20.11
C THR A 161 -39.75 19.40 18.93
N SER A 162 -41.08 19.54 18.96
CA SER A 162 -41.91 20.49 18.22
C SER A 162 -41.82 20.52 16.69
N LEU A 163 -42.38 19.50 16.05
CA LEU A 163 -43.21 19.71 14.86
C LEU A 163 -44.50 18.90 15.05
N GLU A 164 -45.45 19.45 15.82
CA GLU A 164 -46.85 19.06 15.70
C GLU A 164 -47.33 19.47 14.30
N VAL A 165 -47.06 18.61 13.31
CA VAL A 165 -47.68 18.73 12.00
C VAL A 165 -49.09 18.21 12.15
N ASN A 166 -50.03 19.14 12.38
CA ASN A 166 -51.46 18.84 12.39
C ASN A 166 -51.85 18.39 10.98
N ILE A 167 -52.17 17.10 10.83
CA ILE A 167 -52.49 16.48 9.54
C ILE A 167 -53.94 16.84 9.19
N SER A 168 -54.13 18.07 8.74
CA SER A 168 -55.29 18.45 7.95
C SER A 168 -54.78 19.07 6.66
N GLU A 169 -54.89 18.30 5.59
CA GLU A 169 -54.79 18.72 4.19
C GLU A 169 -53.49 19.48 3.82
N HIS A 170 -52.53 18.76 3.24
CA HIS A 170 -52.00 18.99 1.90
C HIS A 170 -50.72 18.14 1.73
N ASN A 171 -50.64 17.47 0.58
CA ASN A 171 -49.76 16.37 0.19
C ASN A 171 -48.25 16.73 0.05
N TRP A 172 -47.74 17.68 0.84
CA TRP A 172 -46.38 18.27 0.71
C TRP A 172 -45.37 17.72 1.72
N THR A 173 -45.80 16.95 2.72
CA THR A 173 -44.94 16.48 3.83
C THR A 173 -43.98 15.37 3.41
N SER A 174 -44.35 14.52 2.46
CA SER A 174 -43.47 13.46 1.91
C SER A 174 -42.34 14.03 1.05
N HIS A 175 -42.50 15.23 0.50
CA HIS A 175 -41.43 15.92 -0.22
C HIS A 175 -40.43 16.57 0.74
N MET A 176 -40.89 17.18 1.83
CA MET A 176 -40.00 17.86 2.78
C MET A 176 -39.15 16.89 3.61
N THR A 177 -39.70 15.73 4.01
CA THR A 177 -38.92 14.67 4.68
C THR A 177 -37.87 14.07 3.75
N ASN A 178 -38.20 13.80 2.49
CA ASN A 178 -37.22 13.34 1.50
C ASN A 178 -36.19 14.42 1.11
N THR A 179 -36.55 15.71 1.16
CA THR A 179 -35.63 16.82 0.89
C THR A 179 -34.67 17.05 2.06
N VAL A 180 -35.12 16.96 3.32
CA VAL A 180 -34.24 17.04 4.50
C VAL A 180 -33.33 15.80 4.57
N MET A 181 -33.86 14.61 4.28
CA MET A 181 -33.07 13.38 4.20
C MET A 181 -32.04 13.43 3.05
N ARG A 182 -32.37 14.02 1.89
CA ARG A 182 -31.40 14.30 0.80
C ARG A 182 -30.38 15.36 1.17
N SER A 183 -30.74 16.36 1.97
CA SER A 183 -29.80 17.41 2.40
C SER A 183 -28.71 16.87 3.32
N CYS A 184 -28.97 15.74 3.99
CA CYS A 184 -28.03 14.99 4.81
C CYS A 184 -27.08 14.07 4.02
N THR A 185 -27.24 13.94 2.70
CA THR A 185 -26.43 13.05 1.85
C THR A 185 -25.27 13.73 1.14
N GLU A 186 -25.05 15.03 1.37
CA GLU A 186 -23.88 15.71 0.84
C GLU A 186 -22.72 15.52 1.80
N GLU A 187 -21.99 14.42 1.61
CA GLU A 187 -20.71 14.15 2.26
C GLU A 187 -19.81 15.36 1.98
N ILE A 188 -19.51 16.15 3.02
CA ILE A 188 -18.75 17.40 2.89
C ILE A 188 -17.31 17.11 2.39
N TYR A 189 -16.82 15.90 2.65
CA TYR A 189 -15.54 15.36 2.21
C TYR A 189 -15.75 14.11 1.36
N SER A 190 -14.97 13.97 0.29
CA SER A 190 -15.03 12.79 -0.59
C SER A 190 -14.29 11.58 0.00
N GLU A 191 -13.28 11.82 0.83
CA GLU A 191 -12.50 10.79 1.53
C GLU A 191 -12.11 11.28 2.95
N ASP A 192 -11.91 10.35 3.87
CA ASP A 192 -11.38 10.66 5.21
C ASP A 192 -9.86 10.92 5.15
N TYR A 193 -9.48 12.19 4.98
CA TYR A 193 -8.07 12.58 4.94
C TYR A 193 -7.45 12.74 6.33
N PHE A 194 -8.20 13.27 7.32
CA PHE A 194 -7.62 13.68 8.62
C PHE A 194 -8.36 13.18 9.88
N GLY A 195 -9.38 12.33 9.74
CA GLY A 195 -10.16 11.79 10.86
C GLY A 195 -9.40 10.81 11.74
N SER A 196 -8.41 10.11 11.18
CA SER A 196 -7.51 9.22 11.93
C SER A 196 -6.03 9.51 11.68
N LEU A 197 -5.18 9.13 12.64
CA LEU A 197 -3.73 9.32 12.52
C LEU A 197 -3.11 8.55 11.34
N PRO A 198 -3.49 7.29 11.03
CA PRO A 198 -3.00 6.59 9.84
C PRO A 198 -3.46 7.24 8.54
N ALA A 199 -4.72 7.69 8.46
CA ALA A 199 -5.23 8.43 7.29
C ALA A 199 -4.44 9.72 7.07
N SER A 200 -4.30 10.52 8.13
CA SER A 200 -3.51 11.77 8.11
C SER A 200 -2.07 11.53 7.68
N SER A 201 -1.46 10.41 8.10
CA SER A 201 -0.09 10.06 7.71
C SER A 201 0.05 9.66 6.25
N PHE A 202 -0.95 8.97 5.71
CA PHE A 202 -1.00 8.66 4.29
C PHE A 202 -1.21 9.93 3.44
N THR A 203 -2.15 10.80 3.84
CA THR A 203 -2.37 12.07 3.17
C THR A 203 -1.14 12.97 3.23
N MET A 204 -0.47 13.07 4.38
CA MET A 204 0.79 13.82 4.50
C MET A 204 1.90 13.27 3.60
N PHE A 205 1.99 11.95 3.46
CA PHE A 205 2.90 11.33 2.50
C PHE A 205 2.57 11.74 1.05
N GLN A 206 1.29 11.72 0.66
CA GLN A 206 0.85 12.16 -0.67
C GLN A 206 1.18 13.64 -0.93
N ILE A 207 0.89 14.51 0.03
CA ILE A 207 1.17 15.95 -0.05
C ILE A 207 2.68 16.20 -0.18
N MET A 208 3.51 15.45 0.55
CA MET A 208 4.97 15.54 0.43
C MET A 208 5.44 15.19 -0.99
N THR A 209 4.75 14.25 -1.65
CA THR A 209 5.01 13.89 -3.06
C THR A 209 4.34 14.83 -4.07
N MET A 210 3.65 15.88 -3.61
CA MET A 210 2.82 16.78 -4.43
C MET A 210 1.69 16.07 -5.19
N ASP A 211 1.33 14.87 -4.74
CA ASP A 211 0.25 14.10 -5.33
C ASP A 211 -1.07 14.44 -4.64
N ASN A 212 -2.11 14.68 -5.44
CA ASN A 212 -3.47 15.01 -4.99
C ASN A 212 -3.61 16.19 -4.00
N TYR A 213 -2.58 17.03 -3.83
CA TYR A 213 -2.55 18.12 -2.84
C TYR A 213 -3.64 19.17 -3.06
N VAL A 214 -3.91 19.53 -4.31
CA VAL A 214 -4.83 20.62 -4.66
C VAL A 214 -6.26 20.30 -4.25
N ASP A 215 -6.68 19.05 -4.40
CA ASP A 215 -8.05 18.63 -4.09
C ASP A 215 -8.27 18.59 -2.57
N VAL A 216 -7.32 18.01 -1.82
CA VAL A 216 -7.33 18.03 -0.34
C VAL A 216 -7.33 19.48 0.20
N ALA A 217 -6.48 20.35 -0.35
CA ALA A 217 -6.41 21.74 0.11
C ALA A 217 -7.68 22.54 -0.20
N ARG A 218 -8.33 22.29 -1.34
CA ARG A 218 -9.58 22.96 -1.72
C ARG A 218 -10.75 22.51 -0.86
N GLU A 219 -10.84 21.22 -0.54
CA GLU A 219 -11.87 20.70 0.37
C GLU A 219 -11.71 21.31 1.77
N LEU A 220 -10.49 21.33 2.32
CA LEU A 220 -10.25 21.95 3.63
C LEU A 220 -10.46 23.47 3.64
N TYR A 221 -10.17 24.17 2.54
CA TYR A 221 -10.34 25.62 2.43
C TYR A 221 -11.81 26.05 2.57
N LYS A 222 -12.77 25.21 2.13
CA LYS A 222 -14.21 25.51 2.23
C LYS A 222 -14.68 25.69 3.68
N ILE A 223 -14.03 25.01 4.62
CA ILE A 223 -14.43 24.95 6.04
C ILE A 223 -13.44 25.74 6.90
N PHE A 224 -12.15 25.60 6.62
CA PHE A 224 -11.07 26.27 7.31
C PHE A 224 -10.30 27.17 6.32
N PRO A 225 -10.62 28.49 6.24
CA PRO A 225 -10.02 29.39 5.26
C PRO A 225 -8.50 29.58 5.46
N LEU A 226 -7.99 29.31 6.67
CA LEU A 226 -6.56 29.37 7.01
C LEU A 226 -5.82 28.04 6.80
N SER A 227 -6.47 27.01 6.24
CA SER A 227 -5.86 25.69 6.05
C SER A 227 -4.62 25.70 5.15
N TRP A 228 -4.52 26.62 4.20
CA TRP A 228 -3.37 26.75 3.31
C TRP A 228 -2.04 27.01 4.05
N VAL A 229 -2.07 27.63 5.23
CA VAL A 229 -0.86 27.99 5.99
C VAL A 229 -0.07 26.76 6.45
N PRO A 230 -0.65 25.80 7.22
CA PRO A 230 0.08 24.60 7.64
C PRO A 230 0.49 23.71 6.46
N PHE A 231 -0.27 23.72 5.36
CA PHE A 231 0.13 23.02 4.12
C PHE A 231 1.39 23.62 3.49
N MET A 232 1.43 24.94 3.31
CA MET A 232 2.62 25.63 2.78
C MET A 232 3.81 25.43 3.72
N ALA A 233 3.59 25.48 5.03
CA ALA A 233 4.64 25.20 6.02
C ALA A 233 5.22 23.79 5.85
N ASN A 234 4.37 22.77 5.70
CA ASN A 234 4.81 21.40 5.44
C ASN A 234 5.68 21.33 4.17
N VAL A 235 5.20 21.88 3.05
CA VAL A 235 5.94 21.92 1.78
C VAL A 235 7.31 22.59 1.92
N PHE A 236 7.37 23.76 2.55
CA PHE A 236 8.64 24.48 2.73
C PHE A 236 9.61 23.71 3.63
N ILE A 237 9.11 23.13 4.72
CA ILE A 237 9.94 22.35 5.65
C ILE A 237 10.45 21.09 4.95
N SER A 238 9.60 20.32 4.28
CA SER A 238 10.03 19.13 3.54
C SER A 238 11.04 19.50 2.44
N ALA A 239 10.79 20.56 1.66
CA ALA A 239 11.71 21.01 0.61
C ALA A 239 13.07 21.47 1.16
N PHE A 240 13.08 22.18 2.31
CA PHE A 240 14.31 22.57 2.99
C PHE A 240 15.09 21.36 3.48
N VAL A 241 14.41 20.38 4.08
CA VAL A 241 15.04 19.13 4.54
C VAL A 241 15.63 18.37 3.37
N PHE A 242 14.92 18.22 2.25
CA PHE A 242 15.45 17.59 1.04
C PHE A 242 16.69 18.31 0.50
N ARG A 243 16.66 19.64 0.43
CA ARG A 243 17.79 20.43 -0.07
C ARG A 243 19.03 20.30 0.81
N LYS A 244 18.87 20.26 2.13
CA LYS A 244 19.97 20.15 3.09
C LYS A 244 20.71 18.80 3.06
N PHE A 245 20.12 17.77 2.47
CA PHE A 245 20.75 16.46 2.30
C PHE A 245 21.30 16.21 0.89
N CYS A 246 20.88 17.00 -0.10
CA CYS A 246 21.36 16.89 -1.47
C CYS A 246 22.64 17.72 -1.73
N VAL A 247 22.92 18.70 -0.85
CA VAL A 247 24.17 19.49 -0.81
C VAL A 247 25.11 18.90 0.23
#